data_AF-A0A0W1IGZ0-F1
#
_entry.id   AF-A0A0W1IGZ0-F1
#
_cell.length_a   1.000
_cell.length_b   1.000
_cell.length_c   1.000
_cell.angle_alpha   90.00
_cell.angle_beta   90.00
_cell.angle_gamma   90.00
#
_symmetry.space_group_name_H-M   'P 1'
#
loop_
_entity.id
_entity.type
_entity.pdbx_description
1 polymer ?
#
loop_
_entity_poly.entity_id
_entity_poly.type
_entity_poly.pdbx_seq_one_letter_code
_entity_poly.pdbx_strand_id
1 'polypeptide(L)'
;MTRIFALPILSIAAFLLAQTASAAAEPLPKQRDIPAEESTVICPDEAAGRRLFEDYYTAIAAGGFDIYRFFDGLKATGCEQKSGPLQIVEILGRRLIGTSGGTQLLYRANRPDGAVVFGLVDEGVNDQFPRTDFARWMQLHAPGGRLIDRQGNRLYLCPSPADAQKLVHAILPMGEPGTADPQQIKSRDRAFAAARCRTAPGEYRITAVGDSQFVSLGPEAGEDWTALVATDSDGREVGLVYDASVM
;
A
#
# COMPACT_ATOMS: atom_id res chain seq x y z
N MET A 1 -91.20 5.32 -21.77
CA MET A 1 -90.74 4.95 -20.41
C MET A 1 -89.56 3.99 -20.58
N THR A 2 -88.32 4.42 -20.83
CA THR A 2 -87.35 5.22 -20.04
C THR A 2 -86.49 4.37 -19.09
N ARG A 3 -85.25 4.07 -19.54
CA ARG A 3 -83.99 3.75 -18.81
C ARG A 3 -83.97 2.40 -18.04
N ILE A 4 -82.86 1.68 -17.85
CA ILE A 4 -81.53 2.04 -17.31
C ILE A 4 -80.50 0.95 -17.73
N PHE A 5 -79.27 1.36 -18.01
CA PHE A 5 -78.04 0.57 -18.21
C PHE A 5 -77.59 -0.18 -16.93
N ALA A 6 -77.02 -1.38 -17.06
CA ALA A 6 -76.11 -1.91 -16.04
C ALA A 6 -74.99 -2.75 -16.68
N LEU A 7 -73.77 -2.21 -16.64
CA LEU A 7 -72.51 -2.93 -16.83
C LEU A 7 -72.20 -3.79 -15.59
N PRO A 8 -71.48 -4.92 -15.75
CA PRO A 8 -70.61 -5.43 -14.70
C PRO A 8 -69.13 -5.36 -15.12
N ILE A 9 -68.48 -4.31 -14.61
CA ILE A 9 -67.22 -4.34 -13.85
C ILE A 9 -66.12 -5.30 -14.37
N LEU A 10 -65.12 -4.73 -15.06
CA LEU A 10 -63.78 -5.31 -15.20
C LEU A 10 -63.09 -5.33 -13.82
N SER A 11 -62.80 -6.51 -13.28
CA SER A 11 -61.81 -6.68 -12.20
C SER A 11 -60.40 -6.69 -12.78
N ILE A 12 -59.73 -5.54 -12.76
CA ILE A 12 -58.27 -5.46 -12.95
C ILE A 12 -57.63 -5.78 -11.61
N ALA A 13 -57.29 -7.04 -11.38
CA ALA A 13 -56.39 -7.42 -10.30
C ALA A 13 -54.97 -7.03 -10.71
N ALA A 14 -54.53 -5.84 -10.28
CA ALA A 14 -53.15 -5.41 -10.36
C ALA A 14 -52.31 -6.26 -9.38
N PHE A 15 -51.63 -7.28 -9.90
CA PHE A 15 -50.56 -7.97 -9.18
C PHE A 15 -49.38 -7.00 -9.05
N LEU A 16 -49.32 -6.31 -7.91
CA LEU A 16 -48.14 -5.61 -7.42
C LEU A 16 -47.04 -6.65 -7.20
N LEU A 17 -46.16 -6.80 -8.20
CA LEU A 17 -44.84 -7.41 -8.00
C LEU A 17 -44.06 -6.47 -7.09
N ALA A 18 -44.11 -6.75 -5.78
CA ALA A 18 -43.17 -6.21 -4.82
C ALA A 18 -41.77 -6.64 -5.25
N GLN A 19 -41.06 -5.76 -5.96
CA GLN A 19 -39.62 -5.87 -6.10
C GLN A 19 -39.04 -5.61 -4.71
N THR A 20 -38.83 -6.66 -3.94
CA THR A 20 -37.88 -6.61 -2.82
C THR A 20 -36.53 -6.37 -3.46
N ALA A 21 -36.11 -5.10 -3.51
CA ALA A 21 -34.73 -4.77 -3.75
C ALA A 21 -33.94 -5.37 -2.60
N SER A 22 -33.44 -6.60 -2.78
CA SER A 22 -32.36 -7.12 -1.96
C SER A 22 -31.24 -6.10 -2.12
N ALA A 23 -30.94 -5.35 -1.05
CA ALA A 23 -29.77 -4.50 -1.01
C ALA A 23 -28.58 -5.38 -1.37
N ALA A 24 -28.08 -5.24 -2.60
CA ALA A 24 -26.94 -5.99 -3.06
C ALA A 24 -25.78 -5.61 -2.13
N ALA A 25 -25.11 -6.60 -1.55
CA ALA A 25 -23.92 -6.35 -0.75
C ALA A 25 -22.93 -5.50 -1.56
N GLU A 26 -22.32 -4.51 -0.93
CA GLU A 26 -21.31 -3.67 -1.56
C GLU A 26 -20.18 -4.56 -2.12
N PRO A 27 -19.70 -4.30 -3.36
CA PRO A 27 -18.68 -5.14 -3.95
C PRO A 27 -17.38 -5.01 -3.16
N LEU A 28 -16.68 -6.14 -3.00
CA LEU A 28 -15.40 -6.19 -2.33
C LEU A 28 -14.36 -5.28 -3.01
N PRO A 29 -13.42 -4.71 -2.24
CA PRO A 29 -12.31 -3.92 -2.77
C PRO A 29 -11.41 -4.79 -3.65
N LYS A 30 -10.59 -4.13 -4.47
CA LYS A 30 -9.60 -4.80 -5.31
C LYS A 30 -8.61 -5.59 -4.47
N GLN A 31 -8.04 -4.96 -3.43
CA GLN A 31 -7.25 -5.66 -2.42
C GLN A 31 -8.10 -5.97 -1.20
N ARG A 32 -8.20 -7.26 -0.89
CA ARG A 32 -9.02 -7.75 0.23
C ARG A 32 -8.19 -8.08 1.46
N ASP A 33 -6.88 -8.23 1.33
CA ASP A 33 -5.97 -8.35 2.45
C ASP A 33 -5.59 -6.96 2.98
N ILE A 34 -5.50 -6.84 4.29
CA ILE A 34 -4.81 -5.74 4.98
C ILE A 34 -3.53 -6.36 5.56
N PRO A 35 -2.33 -5.98 5.08
CA PRO A 35 -1.07 -6.54 5.55
C PRO A 35 -0.79 -6.26 7.04
N ALA A 36 0.18 -6.98 7.61
CA ALA A 36 0.53 -6.88 9.03
C ALA A 36 1.09 -5.51 9.42
N GLU A 37 1.67 -4.79 8.47
CA GLU A 37 2.32 -3.51 8.65
C GLU A 37 1.41 -2.33 8.29
N GLU A 38 0.28 -2.59 7.64
CA GLU A 38 -0.66 -1.53 7.28
C GLU A 38 -1.53 -1.15 8.48
N SER A 39 -1.65 0.16 8.72
CA SER A 39 -2.49 0.68 9.80
C SER A 39 -3.97 0.67 9.39
N THR A 40 -4.83 0.18 10.26
CA THR A 40 -6.28 0.15 10.09
C THR A 40 -6.97 0.38 11.42
N VAL A 41 -8.25 0.75 11.40
CA VAL A 41 -9.06 0.82 12.61
C VAL A 41 -9.71 -0.53 12.85
N ILE A 42 -9.64 -1.04 14.09
CA ILE A 42 -10.36 -2.24 14.53
C ILE A 42 -11.32 -1.86 15.64
N CYS A 43 -12.58 -2.26 15.51
CA CYS A 43 -13.67 -1.98 16.44
C CYS A 43 -14.05 -3.23 17.25
N PRO A 44 -14.58 -3.05 18.49
CA PRO A 44 -15.03 -4.16 19.33
C PRO A 44 -16.16 -4.99 18.69
N ASP A 45 -17.06 -4.32 17.95
CA ASP A 45 -18.18 -4.93 17.24
C ASP A 45 -18.61 -4.07 16.03
N GLU A 46 -19.59 -4.59 15.27
CA GLU A 46 -20.16 -3.90 14.10
C GLU A 46 -20.83 -2.57 14.48
N ALA A 47 -21.51 -2.50 15.63
CA ALA A 47 -22.24 -1.31 16.04
C ALA A 47 -21.29 -0.15 16.35
N ALA A 48 -20.18 -0.42 17.03
CA ALA A 48 -19.10 0.52 17.25
C ALA A 48 -18.50 1.01 15.92
N GLY A 49 -18.27 0.09 14.97
CA GLY A 49 -17.78 0.41 13.63
C GLY A 49 -18.73 1.31 12.84
N ARG A 50 -20.02 0.98 12.81
CA ARG A 50 -21.06 1.81 12.16
C ARG A 50 -21.14 3.19 12.78
N ARG A 51 -21.16 3.28 14.12
CA ARG A 51 -21.20 4.55 14.83
C ARG A 51 -19.97 5.41 14.53
N LEU A 52 -18.77 4.83 14.54
CA LEU A 52 -17.55 5.55 14.16
C LEU A 52 -17.64 6.06 12.71
N PHE A 53 -18.03 5.19 11.78
CA PHE A 53 -18.11 5.48 10.36
C PHE A 53 -19.15 6.56 10.02
N GLU A 54 -20.33 6.51 10.62
CA GLU A 54 -21.43 7.42 10.33
C GLU A 54 -21.28 8.76 11.05
N ASP A 55 -20.94 8.74 12.35
CA ASP A 55 -21.05 9.93 13.20
C ASP A 55 -19.74 10.70 13.37
N TYR A 56 -18.59 10.01 13.30
CA TYR A 56 -17.30 10.59 13.72
C TYR A 56 -16.29 10.67 12.58
N TYR A 57 -16.33 9.74 11.65
CA TYR A 57 -15.46 9.75 10.49
C TYR A 57 -16.05 10.71 9.44
N THR A 58 -16.05 12.02 9.68
CA THR A 58 -16.74 13.02 8.83
C THR A 58 -15.81 13.93 8.07
N ALA A 59 -16.28 14.43 6.93
CA ALA A 59 -15.58 15.48 6.19
C ALA A 59 -15.83 16.85 6.85
N ILE A 60 -14.82 17.73 6.82
CA ILE A 60 -14.99 19.14 7.17
C ILE A 60 -15.59 19.91 5.98
N ALA A 61 -16.24 21.05 6.24
CA ALA A 61 -16.83 21.89 5.20
C ALA A 61 -15.82 22.37 4.13
N ALA A 62 -14.54 22.45 4.48
CA ALA A 62 -13.44 22.79 3.57
C ALA A 62 -12.97 21.61 2.68
N GLY A 63 -13.60 20.43 2.77
CA GLY A 63 -13.33 19.29 1.88
C GLY A 63 -12.32 18.26 2.38
N GLY A 64 -11.79 18.40 3.60
CA GLY A 64 -10.86 17.45 4.23
C GLY A 64 -11.49 16.54 5.29
N PHE A 65 -10.66 15.88 6.08
CA PHE A 65 -11.06 14.99 7.18
C PHE A 65 -10.94 15.68 8.55
N ASP A 66 -11.96 15.50 9.42
CA ASP A 66 -11.92 16.01 10.79
C ASP A 66 -11.19 15.03 11.71
N ILE A 67 -9.87 15.21 11.84
CA ILE A 67 -9.02 14.31 12.63
C ILE A 67 -9.35 14.33 14.13
N TYR A 68 -9.75 15.48 14.68
CA TYR A 68 -10.07 15.59 16.10
C TYR A 68 -11.37 14.83 16.42
N ARG A 69 -12.39 15.03 15.58
CA ARG A 69 -13.65 14.30 15.71
C ARG A 69 -13.46 12.78 15.52
N PHE A 70 -12.55 12.38 14.63
CA PHE A 70 -12.21 10.97 14.50
C PHE A 70 -11.58 10.38 15.77
N PHE A 71 -10.61 11.07 16.39
CA PHE A 71 -10.02 10.60 17.64
C PHE A 71 -11.03 10.56 18.80
N ASP A 72 -11.95 11.53 18.87
CA ASP A 72 -13.08 11.50 19.80
C ASP A 72 -13.97 10.28 19.53
N GLY A 73 -14.19 9.95 18.26
CA GLY A 73 -14.91 8.76 17.81
C GLY A 73 -14.24 7.46 18.25
N LEU A 74 -12.92 7.32 18.06
CA LEU A 74 -12.17 6.15 18.54
C LEU A 74 -12.37 5.95 20.04
N LYS A 75 -12.24 7.02 20.83
CA LYS A 75 -12.46 6.98 22.28
C LYS A 75 -13.91 6.64 22.64
N ALA A 76 -14.89 7.21 21.93
CA ALA A 76 -16.31 7.03 22.22
C ALA A 76 -16.87 5.65 21.84
N THR A 77 -16.23 4.98 20.88
CA THR A 77 -16.66 3.68 20.34
C THR A 77 -15.80 2.51 20.84
N GLY A 78 -14.64 2.80 21.42
CA GLY A 78 -13.66 1.78 21.79
C GLY A 78 -12.93 1.17 20.60
N CYS A 79 -13.07 1.75 19.40
CA CYS A 79 -12.27 1.38 18.25
C CYS A 79 -10.83 1.88 18.43
N GLU A 80 -9.86 1.12 17.92
CA GLU A 80 -8.44 1.41 18.08
C GLU A 80 -7.73 1.35 16.73
N GLN A 81 -6.72 2.20 16.53
CA GLN A 81 -5.76 2.01 15.43
C GLN A 81 -4.84 0.85 15.77
N LYS A 82 -4.82 -0.14 14.88
CA LYS A 82 -4.00 -1.34 14.95
C LYS A 82 -3.48 -1.65 13.55
N SER A 83 -2.81 -2.78 13.40
CA SER A 83 -2.42 -3.30 12.10
C SER A 83 -2.99 -4.69 11.89
N GLY A 84 -2.87 -5.19 10.66
CA GLY A 84 -3.31 -6.54 10.30
C GLY A 84 -2.42 -7.65 10.87
N PRO A 85 -2.36 -8.84 10.22
CA PRO A 85 -2.97 -9.15 8.92
C PRO A 85 -4.48 -9.44 9.04
N LEU A 86 -5.28 -8.98 8.08
CA LEU A 86 -6.73 -9.21 8.02
C LEU A 86 -7.17 -9.60 6.61
N GLN A 87 -8.26 -10.37 6.50
CA GLN A 87 -8.90 -10.71 5.24
C GLN A 87 -10.32 -10.16 5.20
N ILE A 88 -10.56 -9.12 4.40
CA ILE A 88 -11.88 -8.55 4.16
C ILE A 88 -12.77 -9.57 3.45
N VAL A 89 -13.93 -9.82 4.05
CA VAL A 89 -14.94 -10.76 3.55
C VAL A 89 -16.23 -10.07 3.17
N GLU A 90 -16.48 -8.86 3.68
CA GLU A 90 -17.70 -8.11 3.42
C GLU A 90 -17.48 -6.62 3.64
N ILE A 91 -18.14 -5.79 2.81
CA ILE A 91 -18.19 -4.33 2.97
C ILE A 91 -19.56 -3.94 3.50
N LEU A 92 -19.55 -3.31 4.68
CA LEU A 92 -20.73 -2.90 5.43
C LEU A 92 -21.12 -1.43 5.20
N GLY A 93 -20.19 -0.66 4.62
CA GLY A 93 -20.36 0.70 4.17
C GLY A 93 -19.15 1.15 3.35
N ARG A 94 -19.39 1.93 2.29
CA ARG A 94 -18.34 2.55 1.47
C ARG A 94 -18.70 4.01 1.27
N ARG A 95 -17.74 4.92 1.49
CA ARG A 95 -18.02 6.36 1.45
C ARG A 95 -16.77 7.18 1.14
N LEU A 96 -16.94 8.16 0.26
CA LEU A 96 -15.94 9.19 0.03
C LEU A 96 -15.93 10.22 1.18
N ILE A 97 -14.75 10.54 1.71
CA ILE A 97 -14.61 11.50 2.81
C ILE A 97 -14.10 12.84 2.29
N GLY A 98 -15.02 13.71 1.90
CA GLY A 98 -14.67 15.03 1.37
C GLY A 98 -14.09 14.94 -0.04
N THR A 99 -13.49 16.02 -0.52
CA THR A 99 -12.91 16.08 -1.86
C THR A 99 -11.45 15.65 -1.90
N SER A 100 -10.77 15.64 -0.75
CA SER A 100 -9.38 15.19 -0.61
C SER A 100 -9.20 13.95 0.26
N GLY A 101 -10.20 13.54 1.05
CA GLY A 101 -10.13 12.28 1.80
C GLY A 101 -10.58 11.13 0.92
N GLY A 102 -9.83 10.03 0.97
CA GLY A 102 -10.07 8.86 0.13
C GLY A 102 -11.41 8.18 0.40
N THR A 103 -11.62 7.06 -0.29
CA THR A 103 -12.82 6.23 -0.09
C THR A 103 -12.61 5.35 1.13
N GLN A 104 -13.41 5.57 2.17
CA GLN A 104 -13.37 4.77 3.39
C GLN A 104 -14.34 3.60 3.30
N LEU A 105 -13.86 2.46 3.77
CA LEU A 105 -14.63 1.24 3.88
C LEU A 105 -14.86 0.93 5.35
N LEU A 106 -16.12 0.74 5.75
CA LEU A 106 -16.45 -0.07 6.91
C LEU A 106 -16.52 -1.52 6.45
N TYR A 107 -15.70 -2.38 7.02
CA TYR A 107 -15.58 -3.77 6.60
C TYR A 107 -15.82 -4.75 7.74
N ARG A 108 -16.14 -5.98 7.36
CA ARG A 108 -15.97 -7.18 8.18
C ARG A 108 -14.83 -8.01 7.60
N ALA A 109 -13.94 -8.46 8.47
CA ALA A 109 -12.78 -9.25 8.11
C ALA A 109 -12.53 -10.41 9.07
N ASN A 110 -11.69 -11.35 8.64
CA ASN A 110 -11.18 -12.43 9.48
C ASN A 110 -9.70 -12.19 9.80
N ARG A 111 -9.32 -12.47 11.05
CA ARG A 111 -7.93 -12.63 11.45
C ARG A 111 -7.39 -14.03 11.07
N PRO A 112 -6.07 -14.25 11.09
CA PRO A 112 -5.48 -15.56 10.83
C PRO A 112 -5.93 -16.65 11.80
N ASP A 113 -6.29 -16.28 13.03
CA ASP A 113 -6.83 -17.18 14.04
C ASP A 113 -8.33 -17.51 13.84
N GLY A 114 -8.95 -16.96 12.79
CA GLY A 114 -10.36 -17.13 12.47
C GLY A 114 -11.30 -16.19 13.21
N ALA A 115 -10.79 -15.30 14.08
CA ALA A 115 -11.62 -14.31 14.76
C ALA A 115 -12.20 -13.30 13.76
N VAL A 116 -13.48 -13.00 13.90
CA VAL A 116 -14.17 -11.97 13.12
C VAL A 116 -13.86 -10.60 13.73
N VAL A 117 -13.53 -9.64 12.88
CA VAL A 117 -13.32 -8.24 13.27
C VAL A 117 -14.07 -7.30 12.35
N PHE A 118 -14.35 -6.11 12.87
CA PHE A 118 -14.94 -4.99 12.13
C PHE A 118 -13.97 -3.84 12.15
N GLY A 119 -13.89 -3.08 11.06
CA GLY A 119 -12.88 -2.05 10.97
C GLY A 119 -13.10 -1.04 9.87
N LEU A 120 -12.25 -0.02 9.86
CA LEU A 120 -12.23 1.01 8.83
C LEU A 120 -10.86 1.04 8.14
N VAL A 121 -10.88 1.16 6.82
CA VAL A 121 -9.66 1.33 6.01
C VAL A 121 -9.94 2.28 4.84
N ASP A 122 -8.94 3.07 4.47
CA ASP A 122 -8.96 3.80 3.21
C ASP A 122 -8.69 2.82 2.06
N GLU A 123 -9.66 2.66 1.17
CA GLU A 123 -9.59 1.76 0.02
C GLU A 123 -8.41 2.09 -0.90
N GLY A 124 -8.12 3.39 -1.11
CA GLY A 124 -7.04 3.83 -1.98
C GLY A 124 -5.67 3.58 -1.36
N VAL A 125 -5.51 3.84 -0.06
CA VAL A 125 -4.27 3.53 0.67
C VAL A 125 -4.07 2.02 0.71
N ASN A 126 -5.11 1.25 1.07
CA ASN A 126 -5.03 -0.20 1.08
C ASN A 126 -4.70 -0.74 -0.31
N ASP A 127 -5.28 -0.24 -1.39
CA ASP A 127 -4.98 -0.73 -2.75
C ASP A 127 -3.54 -0.44 -3.19
N GLN A 128 -2.93 0.61 -2.66
CA GLN A 128 -1.57 1.05 -3.00
C GLN A 128 -0.50 0.49 -2.05
N PHE A 129 -0.88 -0.08 -0.91
CA PHE A 129 0.08 -0.60 0.06
C PHE A 129 0.93 -1.75 -0.53
N PRO A 130 2.24 -1.82 -0.25
CA PRO A 130 3.08 -2.88 -0.81
C PRO A 130 2.88 -4.22 -0.09
N ARG A 131 2.60 -5.29 -0.84
CA ARG A 131 2.45 -6.67 -0.32
C ARG A 131 3.71 -7.53 -0.38
N THR A 132 4.74 -7.04 -1.04
CA THR A 132 6.01 -7.76 -1.24
C THR A 132 7.15 -6.81 -0.99
N ASP A 133 8.31 -7.35 -0.61
CA ASP A 133 9.53 -6.54 -0.44
C ASP A 133 9.90 -5.80 -1.73
N PHE A 134 9.69 -6.44 -2.89
CA PHE A 134 9.84 -5.79 -4.19
C PHE A 134 8.89 -4.59 -4.34
N ALA A 135 7.60 -4.76 -4.07
CA ALA A 135 6.63 -3.66 -4.17
C ALA A 135 6.96 -2.51 -3.18
N ARG A 136 7.43 -2.85 -1.98
CA ARG A 136 7.84 -1.88 -0.96
C ARG A 136 9.05 -1.08 -1.43
N TRP A 137 10.07 -1.77 -1.92
CA TRP A 137 11.26 -1.15 -2.49
C TRP A 137 10.90 -0.25 -3.69
N MET A 138 10.05 -0.73 -4.60
CA MET A 138 9.60 0.03 -5.76
C MET A 138 8.84 1.31 -5.35
N GLN A 139 8.00 1.24 -4.32
CA GLN A 139 7.27 2.41 -3.80
C GLN A 139 8.22 3.48 -3.26
N LEU A 140 9.29 3.07 -2.56
CA LEU A 140 10.24 3.99 -1.92
C LEU A 140 11.27 4.57 -2.88
N HIS A 141 11.77 3.77 -3.83
CA HIS A 141 12.94 4.14 -4.63
C HIS A 141 12.67 4.32 -6.12
N ALA A 142 11.57 3.77 -6.65
CA ALA A 142 11.25 3.79 -8.07
C ALA A 142 9.74 4.03 -8.32
N PRO A 143 9.14 5.12 -7.79
CA PRO A 143 7.73 5.40 -7.95
C PRO A 143 7.38 5.52 -9.44
N GLY A 144 6.35 4.79 -9.88
CA GLY A 144 6.00 4.68 -11.31
C GLY A 144 6.73 3.57 -12.06
N GLY A 145 7.45 2.69 -11.36
CA GLY A 145 8.06 1.50 -11.95
C GLY A 145 9.46 1.72 -12.50
N ARG A 146 10.05 2.90 -12.28
CA ARG A 146 11.32 3.31 -12.89
C ARG A 146 12.22 3.98 -11.88
N LEU A 147 13.50 3.59 -11.92
CA LEU A 147 14.56 4.26 -11.19
C LEU A 147 15.17 5.32 -12.12
N ILE A 148 15.21 6.56 -11.67
CA ILE A 148 15.73 7.69 -12.44
C ILE A 148 16.87 8.32 -11.65
N ASP A 149 18.12 8.04 -12.06
CA ASP A 149 19.30 8.72 -11.52
C ASP A 149 19.84 9.71 -12.56
N ARG A 150 19.65 11.00 -12.32
CA ARG A 150 20.14 12.06 -13.21
C ARG A 150 21.54 12.55 -12.87
N GLN A 151 22.02 12.28 -11.66
CA GLN A 151 23.32 12.75 -11.19
C GLN A 151 24.42 11.72 -11.43
N GLY A 152 24.05 10.43 -11.54
CA GLY A 152 24.96 9.34 -11.87
C GLY A 152 25.95 8.99 -10.77
N ASN A 153 25.75 9.52 -9.56
CA ASN A 153 26.58 9.27 -8.38
C ASN A 153 26.05 8.13 -7.51
N ARG A 154 24.81 7.68 -7.74
CA ARG A 154 24.16 6.63 -6.93
C ARG A 154 23.89 5.36 -7.70
N LEU A 155 24.09 5.37 -9.02
CA LEU A 155 23.73 4.27 -9.90
C LEU A 155 24.90 3.78 -10.76
N TYR A 156 25.16 2.49 -10.68
CA TYR A 156 26.17 1.79 -11.47
C TYR A 156 25.54 0.72 -12.34
N LEU A 157 25.91 0.68 -13.62
CA LEU A 157 25.57 -0.38 -14.56
C LEU A 157 26.66 -1.44 -14.58
N CYS A 158 26.28 -2.67 -14.31
CA CYS A 158 27.14 -3.85 -14.34
C CYS A 158 26.96 -4.66 -15.62
N PRO A 159 27.94 -5.48 -16.04
CA PRO A 159 27.84 -6.28 -17.26
C PRO A 159 26.69 -7.30 -17.25
N SER A 160 26.29 -7.75 -16.06
CA SER A 160 25.17 -8.67 -15.86
C SER A 160 24.53 -8.48 -14.48
N PRO A 161 23.30 -8.97 -14.26
CA PRO A 161 22.69 -9.09 -12.94
C PRO A 161 23.57 -9.82 -11.91
N ALA A 162 24.28 -10.87 -12.35
CA ALA A 162 25.17 -11.64 -11.48
C ALA A 162 26.40 -10.82 -11.04
N ASP A 163 26.95 -9.96 -11.91
CA ASP A 163 28.05 -9.06 -11.54
C ASP A 163 27.58 -8.01 -10.51
N ALA A 164 26.34 -7.52 -10.60
CA ALA A 164 25.76 -6.60 -9.61
C ALA A 164 25.62 -7.25 -8.23
N GLN A 165 25.06 -8.47 -8.18
CA GLN A 165 24.97 -9.27 -6.95
C GLN A 165 26.36 -9.52 -6.34
N LYS A 166 27.33 -9.93 -7.17
CA LYS A 166 28.70 -10.19 -6.74
C LYS A 166 29.38 -8.95 -6.14
N LEU A 167 29.13 -7.76 -6.69
CA LEU A 167 29.64 -6.51 -6.15
C LEU A 167 29.11 -6.30 -4.73
N VAL A 168 27.78 -6.37 -4.55
CA VAL A 168 27.14 -6.14 -3.24
C VAL A 168 27.62 -7.17 -2.22
N HIS A 169 27.70 -8.46 -2.57
CA HIS A 169 28.24 -9.50 -1.67
C HIS A 169 29.71 -9.33 -1.29
N ALA A 170 30.49 -8.58 -2.06
CA ALA A 170 31.90 -8.32 -1.74
C ALA A 170 32.07 -7.23 -0.67
N ILE A 171 31.00 -6.48 -0.34
CA ILE A 171 30.98 -5.52 0.76
C ILE A 171 30.82 -6.31 2.07
N LEU A 172 31.70 -6.04 3.04
CA LEU A 172 31.60 -6.69 4.35
C LEU A 172 30.29 -6.28 5.05
N PRO A 173 29.66 -7.21 5.79
CA PRO A 173 28.48 -6.87 6.58
C PRO A 173 28.84 -5.85 7.67
N MET A 174 27.86 -5.06 8.07
CA MET A 174 28.02 -4.07 9.15
C MET A 174 28.32 -4.75 10.48
N GLY A 175 29.26 -4.18 11.25
CA GLY A 175 29.54 -4.58 12.63
C GLY A 175 28.54 -3.99 13.62
N GLU A 176 28.71 -2.72 13.98
CA GLU A 176 27.85 -2.00 14.95
C GLU A 176 27.04 -0.89 14.26
N PRO A 177 25.70 -0.88 14.39
CA PRO A 177 24.86 0.18 13.83
C PRO A 177 25.23 1.58 14.33
N GLY A 178 25.23 2.58 13.43
CA GLY A 178 25.47 3.98 13.79
C GLY A 178 26.94 4.35 14.08
N THR A 179 27.85 3.38 14.03
CA THR A 179 29.29 3.60 14.14
C THR A 179 29.93 3.43 12.78
N ALA A 180 30.78 4.37 12.38
CA ALA A 180 31.55 4.25 11.14
C ALA A 180 32.53 3.07 11.27
N ASP A 181 32.50 2.14 10.30
CA ASP A 181 33.45 1.03 10.24
C ASP A 181 34.43 1.24 9.07
N PRO A 182 35.69 1.67 9.33
CA PRO A 182 36.68 1.88 8.29
C PRO A 182 37.02 0.62 7.49
N GLN A 183 36.87 -0.59 8.04
CA GLN A 183 37.11 -1.82 7.29
C GLN A 183 35.97 -2.10 6.33
N GLN A 184 34.74 -1.85 6.76
CA GLN A 184 33.56 -1.93 5.89
C GLN A 184 33.67 -0.97 4.71
N ILE A 185 33.97 0.30 4.99
CA ILE A 185 34.16 1.34 3.96
C ILE A 185 35.26 0.94 2.97
N LYS A 186 36.41 0.46 3.46
CA LYS A 186 37.49 -0.04 2.59
C LYS A 186 37.07 -1.25 1.76
N SER A 187 36.23 -2.13 2.30
CA SER A 187 35.72 -3.30 1.56
C SER A 187 34.79 -2.86 0.43
N ARG A 188 33.90 -1.90 0.68
CA ARG A 188 33.06 -1.26 -0.33
C ARG A 188 33.93 -0.66 -1.44
N ASP A 189 34.90 0.16 -1.10
CA ASP A 189 35.77 0.81 -2.10
C ASP A 189 36.52 -0.22 -2.96
N ARG A 190 37.02 -1.30 -2.34
CA ARG A 190 37.65 -2.41 -3.07
C ARG A 190 36.68 -3.17 -3.97
N ALA A 191 35.45 -3.40 -3.50
CA ALA A 191 34.41 -4.08 -4.28
C ALA A 191 34.08 -3.29 -5.55
N PHE A 192 33.85 -1.97 -5.42
CA PHE A 192 33.62 -1.09 -6.57
C PHE A 192 34.84 -0.99 -7.49
N ALA A 193 36.05 -0.88 -6.95
CA ALA A 193 37.27 -0.82 -7.76
C ALA A 193 37.57 -2.11 -8.54
N ALA A 194 37.20 -3.28 -7.99
CA ALA A 194 37.36 -4.57 -8.66
C ALA A 194 36.20 -4.91 -9.61
N ALA A 195 35.06 -4.24 -9.47
CA ALA A 195 33.90 -4.47 -10.30
C ALA A 195 34.09 -3.87 -11.70
N ARG A 196 33.45 -4.51 -12.69
CA ARG A 196 33.38 -3.99 -14.06
C ARG A 196 32.15 -3.11 -14.26
N CYS A 197 31.64 -2.54 -13.17
CA CYS A 197 30.47 -1.68 -13.19
C CYS A 197 30.90 -0.23 -13.40
N ARG A 198 30.09 0.53 -14.11
CA ARG A 198 30.36 1.94 -14.43
C ARG A 198 29.22 2.82 -13.97
N THR A 199 29.49 4.06 -13.59
CA THR A 199 28.43 5.04 -13.32
C THR A 199 27.53 5.15 -14.54
N ALA A 200 26.22 5.16 -14.29
CA ALA A 200 25.24 5.01 -15.33
C ALA A 200 23.99 5.86 -15.06
N PRO A 201 24.12 7.20 -15.15
CA PRO A 201 22.95 8.06 -15.09
C PRO A 201 21.97 7.66 -16.18
N GLY A 202 20.68 7.72 -15.87
CA GLY A 202 19.63 7.33 -16.79
C GLY A 202 18.37 6.86 -16.07
N GLU A 203 17.51 6.26 -16.88
CA GLU A 203 16.22 5.75 -16.46
C GLU A 203 16.15 4.26 -16.78
N TYR A 204 15.85 3.47 -15.75
CA TYR A 204 15.81 2.01 -15.85
C TYR A 204 14.50 1.51 -15.24
N ARG A 205 13.84 0.59 -15.95
CA ARG A 205 12.66 -0.08 -15.40
C ARG A 205 13.13 -1.27 -14.56
N ILE A 206 12.93 -1.18 -13.25
CA ILE A 206 13.36 -2.22 -12.32
C ILE A 206 12.38 -3.41 -12.41
N THR A 207 12.94 -4.62 -12.42
CA THR A 207 12.21 -5.88 -12.62
C THR A 207 12.40 -6.86 -11.47
N ALA A 208 13.50 -6.75 -10.73
CA ALA A 208 13.71 -7.46 -9.48
C ALA A 208 14.70 -6.69 -8.59
N VAL A 209 14.57 -6.89 -7.28
CA VAL A 209 15.49 -6.40 -6.26
C VAL A 209 16.27 -7.61 -5.74
N GLY A 210 17.59 -7.45 -5.70
CA GLY A 210 18.54 -8.44 -5.20
C GLY A 210 18.93 -8.16 -3.75
N ASP A 211 20.14 -8.60 -3.38
CA ASP A 211 20.65 -8.37 -2.03
C ASP A 211 21.08 -6.90 -1.85
N SER A 212 21.07 -6.47 -0.59
CA SER A 212 21.50 -5.14 -0.17
C SER A 212 22.58 -5.23 0.91
N GLN A 213 23.49 -4.26 0.93
CA GLN A 213 24.47 -4.09 1.99
C GLN A 213 24.49 -2.63 2.45
N PHE A 214 24.15 -2.44 3.72
CA PHE A 214 24.26 -1.14 4.37
C PHE A 214 25.69 -0.88 4.83
N VAL A 215 26.26 0.26 4.43
CA VAL A 215 27.57 0.74 4.87
C VAL A 215 27.38 1.90 5.84
N SER A 216 27.77 1.70 7.10
CA SER A 216 27.68 2.73 8.12
C SER A 216 28.82 3.75 7.97
N LEU A 217 28.47 5.02 7.75
CA LEU A 217 29.42 6.12 7.63
C LEU A 217 29.54 6.95 8.91
N GLY A 218 28.76 6.61 9.94
CA GLY A 218 28.71 7.28 11.24
C GLY A 218 27.28 7.51 11.71
N PRO A 219 27.11 8.33 12.76
CA PRO A 219 25.78 8.69 13.25
C PRO A 219 24.96 9.34 12.13
N GLU A 220 23.76 8.81 11.89
CA GLU A 220 22.80 9.31 10.88
C GLU A 220 23.32 9.32 9.44
N ALA A 221 24.44 8.67 9.15
CA ALA A 221 25.04 8.63 7.82
C ALA A 221 25.30 7.18 7.40
N GLY A 222 24.79 6.82 6.23
CA GLY A 222 25.03 5.51 5.66
C GLY A 222 24.62 5.42 4.20
N GLU A 223 25.11 4.40 3.54
CA GLU A 223 24.78 4.06 2.15
C GLU A 223 24.10 2.70 2.16
N ASP A 224 23.10 2.49 1.32
CA ASP A 224 22.40 1.19 1.19
C ASP A 224 22.57 0.64 -0.22
N TRP A 225 23.66 -0.08 -0.46
CA TRP A 225 23.99 -0.58 -1.79
C TRP A 225 23.17 -1.82 -2.13
N THR A 226 22.22 -1.65 -3.04
CA THR A 226 21.26 -2.67 -3.47
C THR A 226 21.58 -3.14 -4.89
N ALA A 227 21.66 -4.46 -5.10
CA ALA A 227 21.74 -5.05 -6.43
C ALA A 227 20.34 -5.12 -7.07
N LEU A 228 20.22 -4.78 -8.36
CA LEU A 228 18.95 -4.73 -9.07
C LEU A 228 19.05 -5.44 -10.42
N VAL A 229 17.92 -5.99 -10.87
CA VAL A 229 17.70 -6.41 -12.25
C VAL A 229 16.78 -5.42 -12.91
N ALA A 230 17.17 -4.89 -14.06
CA ALA A 230 16.40 -3.87 -14.76
C ALA A 230 16.39 -4.08 -16.27
N THR A 231 15.52 -3.36 -16.96
CA THR A 231 15.63 -3.14 -18.41
C THR A 231 15.99 -1.70 -18.73
N ASP A 232 16.96 -1.53 -19.64
CA ASP A 232 17.34 -0.22 -20.18
C ASP A 232 16.31 0.35 -21.18
N SER A 233 16.59 1.52 -21.76
CA SER A 233 15.72 2.18 -22.74
C SER A 233 15.49 1.37 -24.02
N ASP A 234 16.41 0.46 -24.36
CA ASP A 234 16.32 -0.41 -25.53
C ASP A 234 15.61 -1.73 -25.19
N GLY A 235 15.16 -1.91 -23.94
CA GLY A 235 14.50 -3.12 -23.45
C GLY A 235 15.46 -4.26 -23.10
N ARG A 236 16.78 -4.01 -23.06
CA ARG A 236 17.78 -5.04 -22.72
C ARG A 236 17.85 -5.22 -21.21
N GLU A 237 17.92 -6.47 -20.77
CA GLU A 237 18.15 -6.79 -19.36
C GLU A 237 19.57 -6.39 -18.94
N VAL A 238 19.68 -5.73 -17.80
CA VAL A 238 20.93 -5.23 -17.23
C VAL A 238 20.97 -5.44 -15.72
N GLY A 239 22.18 -5.56 -15.17
CA GLY A 239 22.41 -5.51 -13.73
C GLY A 239 22.74 -4.09 -13.29
N LEU A 240 22.13 -3.62 -12.21
CA LEU A 240 22.45 -2.32 -11.61
C LEU A 240 22.86 -2.50 -10.14
N VAL A 241 23.70 -1.59 -9.65
CA VAL A 241 23.93 -1.39 -8.22
C VAL A 241 23.54 0.04 -7.90
N TYR A 242 22.62 0.21 -6.95
CA TYR A 242 22.04 1.50 -6.57
C TYR A 242 22.21 1.75 -5.08
N ASP A 243 22.63 2.94 -4.69
CA ASP A 243 22.55 3.38 -3.30
C ASP A 243 21.11 3.83 -2.97
N ALA A 244 20.41 2.97 -2.25
CA ALA A 244 19.03 3.12 -1.81
C ALA A 244 18.89 3.88 -0.48
N SER A 245 19.96 4.46 0.06
CA SER A 245 19.86 5.23 1.31
C SER A 245 18.84 6.37 1.18
N VAL A 246 17.93 6.45 2.14
CA VAL A 246 17.00 7.58 2.24
C VAL A 246 17.72 8.63 3.09
N MET A 247 18.06 9.77 2.47
CA MET A 247 18.58 10.93 3.21
C MET A 247 17.50 11.53 4.11
#